data_AF-A0A3N7HWZ7-F1
#
_entry.id   AF-A0A3N7HWZ7-F1
#
_cell.length_a   1.000
_cell.length_b   1.000
_cell.length_c   1.000
_cell.angle_alpha   90.00
_cell.angle_beta   90.00
_cell.angle_gamma   90.00
#
_symmetry.space_group_name_H-M   'P 1'
#
loop_
_entity.id
_entity.type
_entity.pdbx_description
1 polymer ?
#
loop_
_entity_poly.entity_id
_entity_poly.type
_entity_poly.pdbx_seq_one_letter_code
_entity_poly.pdbx_strand_id
1 'polypeptide(L)'
;MKRPHGFTLVEVLVAMMIMAMLALMAWQGVDGIMRARNFSQTRLDQTLRLNTVIAQWEQDLAAVQETPAVPGLTFDGSTARLTRRADRGMQVVTWSLKPSPDGTGGNTWMRWASPSVRTSGELQELWMRTQQFQGLEAGQLKTLKGINQWQMYCYWGSWSNCQSSGDVATAKPPDPGSSQPQQPQPPPQRQALPSGVRLVLDFAGEGLNGSLVRDVALGP
;
A
#
# COMPACT_ATOMS: atom_id res chain seq x y z
N MET A 1 -32.70 51.05 59.53
CA MET A 1 -33.28 50.88 58.17
C MET A 1 -32.17 51.20 57.16
N LYS A 2 -31.56 50.20 56.52
CA LYS A 2 -30.52 50.44 55.50
C LYS A 2 -31.18 50.70 54.16
N ARG A 3 -30.85 51.83 53.51
CA ARG A 3 -31.33 52.17 52.17
C ARG A 3 -30.66 51.24 51.14
N PRO A 4 -31.40 50.64 50.20
CA PRO A 4 -30.77 49.91 49.10
C PRO A 4 -30.01 50.90 48.21
N HIS A 5 -28.73 50.65 47.98
CA HIS A 5 -27.95 51.35 46.97
C HIS A 5 -28.37 50.84 45.59
N GLY A 6 -28.80 51.74 44.71
CA GLY A 6 -29.20 51.40 43.34
C GLY A 6 -27.99 51.12 42.45
N PHE A 7 -28.12 50.12 41.59
CA PHE A 7 -27.09 49.68 40.64
C PHE A 7 -26.89 50.75 39.56
N THR A 8 -25.64 51.16 39.29
CA THR A 8 -25.38 52.21 38.29
C THR A 8 -25.34 51.63 36.88
N LEU A 9 -25.73 52.41 35.87
CA LEU A 9 -25.69 51.99 34.46
C LEU A 9 -24.27 51.58 34.02
N VAL A 10 -23.26 52.24 34.57
CA VAL A 10 -21.84 51.93 34.32
C VAL A 10 -21.48 50.53 34.82
N GLU A 11 -21.99 50.12 35.97
CA GLU A 11 -21.73 48.81 36.57
C GLU A 11 -22.35 47.67 35.75
N VAL A 12 -23.56 47.87 35.21
CA VAL A 12 -24.18 46.93 34.25
C VAL A 12 -23.33 46.79 33.00
N LEU A 13 -22.87 47.92 32.45
CA LEU A 13 -22.12 47.94 31.20
C LEU A 13 -20.77 47.21 31.35
N VAL A 14 -20.06 47.46 32.45
CA VAL A 14 -18.80 46.75 32.75
C VAL A 14 -19.07 45.26 32.95
N ALA A 15 -20.11 44.89 33.71
CA ALA A 15 -20.47 43.48 33.91
C ALA A 15 -20.80 42.78 32.58
N MET A 16 -21.56 43.42 31.70
CA MET A 16 -21.88 42.90 30.37
C MET A 16 -20.63 42.78 29.49
N MET A 17 -19.72 43.75 29.55
CA MET A 17 -18.46 43.73 28.78
C MET A 17 -17.55 42.57 29.23
N ILE A 18 -17.40 42.37 30.54
CA ILE A 18 -16.63 41.24 31.09
C ILE A 18 -17.28 39.91 30.71
N MET A 19 -18.61 39.77 30.87
CA MET A 19 -19.32 38.55 30.47
C MET A 19 -19.19 38.28 28.96
N ALA A 20 -19.24 39.32 28.12
CA ALA A 20 -19.05 39.18 26.69
C ALA A 20 -17.63 38.67 26.34
N MET A 21 -16.59 39.18 27.02
CA MET A 21 -15.22 38.69 26.83
C MET A 21 -15.05 37.24 27.28
N LEU A 22 -15.61 36.88 28.44
CA LEU A 22 -15.57 35.50 28.94
C LEU A 22 -16.29 34.54 28.00
N ALA A 23 -17.43 34.94 27.45
CA ALA A 23 -18.18 34.14 26.47
C ALA A 23 -17.37 33.92 25.17
N LEU A 24 -16.70 34.96 24.65
CA LEU A 24 -15.84 34.85 23.46
C LEU A 24 -14.64 33.93 23.70
N MET A 25 -13.95 34.07 24.84
CA MET A 25 -12.82 33.21 25.20
C MET A 25 -13.26 31.75 25.38
N ALA A 26 -14.43 31.52 25.98
CA ALA A 26 -14.99 30.17 26.13
C ALA A 26 -15.25 29.52 24.77
N TRP A 27 -15.83 30.25 23.79
CA TRP A 27 -16.07 29.73 22.44
C TRP A 27 -14.78 29.41 21.70
N GLN A 28 -13.77 30.29 21.79
CA GLN A 28 -12.45 30.06 21.19
C GLN A 28 -11.74 28.84 21.82
N GLY A 29 -11.89 28.63 23.13
CA GLY A 29 -11.37 27.46 23.84
C GLY A 29 -12.00 26.16 23.34
N VAL A 30 -13.33 26.14 23.18
CA VAL A 30 -14.07 24.99 22.65
C VAL A 30 -13.66 24.70 21.19
N ASP A 31 -13.57 25.72 20.34
CA ASP A 31 -13.11 25.58 18.94
C ASP A 31 -11.67 25.08 18.84
N GLY A 32 -10.80 25.47 19.78
CA GLY A 32 -9.43 24.98 19.88
C GLY A 32 -9.39 23.48 20.16
N ILE A 33 -10.18 23.01 21.13
CA ILE A 33 -10.28 21.59 21.49
C ILE A 33 -10.86 20.76 20.33
N MET A 34 -11.92 21.25 19.67
CA MET A 34 -12.51 20.55 18.52
C MET A 34 -11.51 20.39 17.38
N ARG A 35 -10.76 21.44 17.04
CA ARG A 35 -9.71 21.37 16.01
C ARG A 35 -8.59 20.40 16.36
N ALA A 36 -8.11 20.44 17.60
CA ALA A 36 -7.07 19.51 18.07
C ALA A 36 -7.54 18.05 18.01
N ARG A 37 -8.80 17.78 18.38
CA ARG A 37 -9.41 16.45 18.29
C ARG A 37 -9.53 15.99 16.83
N ASN A 38 -10.04 16.84 15.94
CA ASN A 38 -10.19 16.52 14.52
C ASN A 38 -8.84 16.20 13.86
N PHE A 39 -7.81 16.99 14.17
CA PHE A 39 -6.45 16.73 13.68
C PHE A 39 -5.92 15.38 14.19
N SER A 40 -6.08 15.11 15.49
CA SER A 40 -5.62 13.85 16.10
C SER A 40 -6.35 12.64 15.52
N GLN A 41 -7.67 12.73 15.33
CA GLN A 41 -8.47 11.67 14.70
C GLN A 41 -8.01 11.41 13.26
N THR A 42 -7.80 12.46 12.47
CA THR A 42 -7.30 12.32 11.09
C THR A 42 -5.94 11.63 11.05
N ARG A 43 -5.04 11.95 11.97
CA ARG A 43 -3.73 11.28 12.09
C ARG A 43 -3.85 9.80 12.44
N LEU A 44 -4.73 9.46 13.39
CA LEU A 44 -4.98 8.07 13.78
C LEU A 44 -5.53 7.26 12.61
N ASP A 45 -6.52 7.80 11.89
CA ASP A 45 -7.11 7.13 10.72
C ASP A 45 -6.07 6.91 9.62
N GLN A 46 -5.17 7.87 9.39
CA GLN A 46 -4.06 7.75 8.44
C GLN A 46 -3.09 6.63 8.84
N THR A 47 -2.71 6.54 10.12
CA THR A 47 -1.82 5.47 10.62
C THR A 47 -2.48 4.10 10.56
N LEU A 48 -3.77 3.98 10.93
CA LEU A 48 -4.51 2.73 10.82
C LEU A 48 -4.62 2.26 9.37
N ARG A 49 -4.86 3.20 8.45
CA ARG A 49 -4.87 2.93 7.02
C ARG A 49 -3.51 2.44 6.53
N LEU A 50 -2.42 3.12 6.90
CA LEU A 50 -1.05 2.70 6.58
C LEU A 50 -0.79 1.27 7.04
N ASN A 51 -1.06 0.98 8.32
CA ASN A 51 -0.84 -0.36 8.89
C ASN A 51 -1.67 -1.43 8.16
N THR A 52 -2.93 -1.15 7.85
CA THR A 52 -3.80 -2.08 7.11
C THR A 52 -3.24 -2.37 5.72
N VAL A 53 -2.79 -1.33 5.00
CA VAL A 53 -2.27 -1.50 3.64
C VAL A 53 -0.94 -2.25 3.64
N ILE A 54 -0.07 -1.98 4.61
CA ILE A 54 1.21 -2.69 4.74
C ILE A 54 0.99 -4.15 5.13
N ALA A 55 0.04 -4.43 6.03
CA ALA A 55 -0.36 -5.81 6.33
C ALA A 55 -0.92 -6.53 5.09
N GLN A 56 -1.72 -5.86 4.26
CA GLN A 56 -2.23 -6.42 3.01
C GLN A 56 -1.11 -6.72 2.00
N TRP A 57 -0.11 -5.83 1.89
CA TRP A 57 1.09 -6.04 1.07
C TRP A 57 1.88 -7.26 1.54
N GLU A 58 2.12 -7.38 2.84
CA GLU A 58 2.80 -8.53 3.45
C GLU A 58 2.05 -9.84 3.20
N GLN A 59 0.73 -9.82 3.35
CA GLN A 59 -0.11 -11.00 3.10
C GLN A 59 -0.07 -11.43 1.62
N ASP A 60 0.00 -10.47 0.69
CA ASP A 60 0.13 -10.79 -0.73
C ASP A 60 1.49 -11.42 -1.03
N LEU A 61 2.57 -10.89 -0.46
CA LEU A 61 3.92 -11.45 -0.59
C LEU A 61 4.05 -12.83 0.06
N ALA A 62 3.50 -13.03 1.25
CA ALA A 62 3.55 -14.30 1.97
C ALA A 62 2.83 -15.45 1.24
N ALA A 63 1.90 -15.11 0.34
CA ALA A 63 1.17 -16.07 -0.46
C ALA A 63 1.75 -16.30 -1.86
N VAL A 64 2.84 -15.59 -2.23
CA VAL A 64 3.49 -15.74 -3.54
C VAL A 64 3.91 -17.18 -3.76
N GLN A 65 3.72 -17.65 -5.00
CA GLN A 65 4.02 -19.01 -5.39
C GLN A 65 4.60 -19.04 -6.79
N GLU A 66 5.71 -19.74 -6.96
CA GLU A 66 6.23 -20.04 -8.29
C GLU A 66 5.30 -20.98 -9.04
N THR A 67 5.10 -20.68 -10.32
CA THR A 67 4.35 -21.55 -11.23
C THR A 67 5.15 -21.77 -12.51
N PRO A 68 4.92 -22.88 -13.22
CA PRO A 68 5.54 -23.07 -14.52
C PRO A 68 4.98 -22.14 -15.61
N ALA A 69 3.79 -21.58 -15.41
CA ALA A 69 3.07 -20.80 -16.42
C ALA A 69 3.49 -19.32 -16.45
N VAL A 70 3.68 -18.71 -15.28
CA VAL A 70 3.97 -17.27 -15.13
C VAL A 70 4.92 -17.03 -13.95
N PRO A 71 5.69 -15.92 -13.96
CA PRO A 71 6.57 -15.56 -12.83
C PRO A 71 5.80 -15.36 -11.51
N GLY A 72 6.47 -15.68 -10.40
CA GLY A 72 5.92 -15.50 -9.05
C GLY A 72 5.87 -14.03 -8.62
N LEU A 73 6.92 -13.26 -8.91
CA LEU A 73 7.03 -11.85 -8.58
C LEU A 73 7.77 -11.11 -9.70
N THR A 74 7.23 -9.99 -10.16
CA THR A 74 7.94 -9.05 -11.05
C THR A 74 7.71 -7.61 -10.59
N PHE A 75 8.65 -6.73 -10.92
CA PHE A 75 8.54 -5.31 -10.64
C PHE A 75 9.16 -4.49 -11.77
N ASP A 76 8.44 -3.49 -12.27
CA ASP A 76 8.86 -2.64 -13.38
C ASP A 76 9.20 -1.20 -12.96
N GLY A 77 9.40 -0.97 -11.65
CA GLY A 77 9.67 0.36 -11.09
C GLY A 77 8.41 1.13 -10.69
N SER A 78 7.25 0.79 -11.27
CA SER A 78 5.98 1.45 -10.95
C SER A 78 4.87 0.48 -10.58
N THR A 79 5.04 -0.79 -10.93
CA THR A 79 4.04 -1.86 -10.78
C THR A 79 4.74 -3.14 -10.35
N ALA A 80 4.30 -3.71 -9.24
CA ALA A 80 4.65 -5.06 -8.80
C ALA A 80 3.51 -6.01 -9.15
N ARG A 81 3.83 -7.14 -9.77
CA ARG A 81 2.89 -8.21 -10.11
C ARG A 81 3.28 -9.46 -9.36
N LEU A 82 2.31 -10.03 -8.67
CA LEU A 82 2.47 -11.19 -7.81
C LEU A 82 1.54 -12.30 -8.29
N THR A 83 2.09 -13.49 -8.47
CA THR A 83 1.31 -14.71 -8.64
C THR A 83 1.27 -15.41 -7.29
N ARG A 84 0.07 -15.49 -6.70
CA ARG A 84 -0.11 -15.97 -5.33
C ARG A 84 -1.18 -17.04 -5.22
N ARG A 85 -1.10 -17.83 -4.15
CA ARG A 85 -2.14 -18.80 -3.77
C ARG A 85 -3.37 -18.07 -3.21
N ALA A 86 -4.54 -18.56 -3.55
CA ALA A 86 -5.83 -18.15 -3.01
C ALA A 86 -6.67 -19.40 -2.66
N ASP A 87 -7.78 -19.22 -1.92
CA ASP A 87 -8.58 -20.32 -1.37
C ASP A 87 -9.00 -21.39 -2.41
N ARG A 88 -9.20 -20.98 -3.67
CA ARG A 88 -9.69 -21.87 -4.75
C ARG A 88 -8.78 -21.95 -5.97
N GLY A 89 -7.49 -21.60 -5.84
CA GLY A 89 -6.53 -21.72 -6.93
C GLY A 89 -5.43 -20.66 -6.86
N MET A 90 -5.03 -20.17 -8.02
CA MET A 90 -4.02 -19.11 -8.17
C MET A 90 -4.68 -17.78 -8.50
N GLN A 91 -4.05 -16.69 -8.11
CA GLN A 91 -4.50 -15.32 -8.35
C GLN A 91 -3.32 -14.46 -8.77
N VAL A 92 -3.55 -13.52 -9.69
CA VAL A 92 -2.61 -12.44 -9.99
C VAL A 92 -3.02 -11.21 -9.19
N VAL A 93 -2.07 -10.65 -8.43
CA VAL A 93 -2.24 -9.40 -7.70
C VAL A 93 -1.28 -8.37 -8.28
N THR A 94 -1.79 -7.16 -8.50
CA THR A 94 -1.03 -6.03 -9.03
C THR A 94 -1.06 -4.90 -8.03
N TRP A 95 0.11 -4.45 -7.59
CA TRP A 95 0.29 -3.20 -6.88
C TRP A 95 0.91 -2.18 -7.84
N SER A 96 0.31 -1.00 -7.98
CA SER A 96 0.82 0.02 -8.89
C SER A 96 0.77 1.40 -8.27
N LEU A 97 1.80 2.20 -8.55
CA LEU A 97 1.84 3.61 -8.22
C LEU A 97 1.34 4.40 -9.44
N LYS A 98 0.21 5.10 -9.29
CA LYS A 98 -0.41 5.89 -10.34
C LYS A 98 -0.58 7.35 -9.91
N PRO A 99 -0.56 8.31 -10.83
CA PRO A 99 -0.93 9.69 -10.52
C PRO A 99 -2.28 9.76 -9.80
N SER A 100 -2.42 10.69 -8.86
CA SER A 100 -3.67 10.81 -8.13
C SER A 100 -4.82 11.21 -9.07
N PRO A 101 -5.94 10.46 -9.12
CA PRO A 101 -7.04 10.74 -10.05
C PRO A 101 -7.77 12.07 -9.79
N ASP A 102 -7.66 12.60 -8.58
CA ASP A 102 -8.26 13.86 -8.11
C ASP A 102 -7.35 15.08 -8.34
N GLY A 103 -6.14 14.89 -8.89
CA GLY A 103 -5.21 15.97 -9.17
C GLY A 103 -4.61 16.63 -7.91
N THR A 104 -4.88 16.09 -6.72
CA THR A 104 -4.13 16.46 -5.51
C THR A 104 -2.70 15.94 -5.64
N GLY A 105 -1.72 16.64 -5.08
CA GLY A 105 -0.32 16.35 -5.35
C GLY A 105 0.09 14.92 -4.97
N GLY A 106 1.07 14.37 -5.69
CA GLY A 106 1.61 13.03 -5.42
C GLY A 106 0.84 11.88 -6.09
N ASN A 107 1.28 10.66 -5.80
CA ASN A 107 0.75 9.45 -6.40
C ASN A 107 -0.13 8.66 -5.42
N THR A 108 -1.05 7.88 -5.98
CA THR A 108 -1.86 6.89 -5.28
C THR A 108 -1.30 5.51 -5.56
N TRP A 109 -0.96 4.78 -4.49
CA TRP A 109 -0.70 3.35 -4.57
C TRP A 109 -2.03 2.61 -4.63
N MET A 110 -2.13 1.67 -5.55
CA MET A 110 -3.36 0.96 -5.85
C MET A 110 -3.10 -0.54 -5.91
N ARG A 111 -4.09 -1.32 -5.50
CA ARG A 111 -4.06 -2.77 -5.50
C ARG A 111 -5.20 -3.30 -6.36
N TRP A 112 -4.92 -4.29 -7.19
CA TRP A 112 -5.90 -5.09 -7.89
C TRP A 112 -5.61 -6.56 -7.70
N ALA A 113 -6.65 -7.38 -7.70
CA ALA A 113 -6.51 -8.82 -7.59
C ALA A 113 -7.50 -9.48 -8.56
N SER A 114 -7.00 -10.38 -9.40
CA SER A 114 -7.82 -11.12 -10.36
C SER A 114 -8.81 -12.04 -9.65
N PRO A 115 -9.83 -12.58 -10.33
CA PRO A 115 -10.49 -13.80 -9.87
C PRO A 115 -9.47 -14.94 -9.68
N SER A 116 -9.77 -15.88 -8.78
CA SER A 116 -8.95 -17.09 -8.62
C SER A 116 -9.20 -18.07 -9.76
N VAL A 117 -8.14 -18.63 -10.32
CA VAL A 117 -8.16 -19.56 -11.46
C VAL A 117 -7.46 -20.87 -11.13
N ARG A 118 -7.81 -21.94 -11.84
CA ARG A 118 -7.32 -23.30 -11.55
C ARG A 118 -6.44 -23.86 -12.65
N THR A 119 -6.50 -23.29 -13.85
CA THR A 119 -5.71 -23.75 -14.99
C THR A 119 -4.54 -22.82 -15.27
N SER A 120 -3.46 -23.37 -15.82
CA SER A 120 -2.30 -22.59 -16.26
C SER A 120 -2.65 -21.61 -17.39
N GLY A 121 -3.56 -22.00 -18.29
CA GLY A 121 -4.02 -21.15 -19.40
C GLY A 121 -4.75 -19.90 -18.91
N GLU A 122 -5.71 -20.06 -18.01
CA GLU A 122 -6.42 -18.91 -17.40
C GLU A 122 -5.46 -18.01 -16.62
N LEU A 123 -4.50 -18.59 -15.89
CA LEU A 123 -3.50 -17.83 -15.15
C LEU A 123 -2.61 -17.01 -16.10
N GLN A 124 -2.17 -17.61 -17.20
CA GLN A 124 -1.36 -16.93 -18.20
C GLN A 124 -2.13 -15.79 -18.89
N GLU A 125 -3.41 -15.98 -19.19
CA GLU A 125 -4.27 -14.93 -19.74
C GLU A 125 -4.40 -13.74 -18.77
N LEU A 126 -4.70 -14.01 -17.50
CA LEU A 126 -4.81 -12.97 -16.47
C LEU A 126 -3.49 -12.24 -16.26
N TRP A 127 -2.36 -12.96 -16.28
CA TRP A 127 -1.04 -12.35 -16.19
C TRP A 127 -0.77 -11.43 -17.37
N MET A 128 -1.04 -11.88 -18.59
CA MET A 128 -0.88 -11.06 -19.81
C MET A 128 -1.73 -9.79 -19.76
N ARG A 129 -2.95 -9.86 -19.21
CA ARG A 129 -3.80 -8.68 -18.99
C ARG A 129 -3.12 -7.64 -18.10
N THR A 130 -2.36 -8.05 -17.08
CA THR A 130 -1.64 -7.11 -16.20
C THR A 130 -0.46 -6.42 -16.86
N GLN A 131 -0.03 -6.86 -18.05
CA GLN A 131 1.01 -6.16 -18.80
C GLN A 131 0.52 -4.79 -19.33
N GLN A 132 -0.79 -4.65 -19.56
CA GLN A 132 -1.41 -3.42 -20.05
C GLN A 132 -2.15 -2.65 -18.94
N PHE A 133 -1.77 -2.86 -17.69
CA PHE A 133 -2.51 -2.40 -16.52
C PHE A 133 -2.55 -0.86 -16.40
N GLN A 134 -3.76 -0.30 -16.42
CA GLN A 134 -3.97 1.15 -16.42
C GLN A 134 -4.33 1.72 -15.04
N GLY A 135 -4.77 0.88 -14.10
CA GLY A 135 -5.28 1.32 -12.81
C GLY A 135 -6.76 1.75 -12.86
N LEU A 136 -7.49 1.30 -13.88
CA LEU A 136 -8.91 1.56 -14.12
C LEU A 136 -9.74 0.26 -14.12
N GLU A 137 -9.11 -0.85 -13.76
CA GLU A 137 -9.70 -2.18 -13.79
C GLU A 137 -10.84 -2.29 -12.78
N ALA A 138 -11.87 -3.08 -13.13
CA ALA A 138 -12.93 -3.39 -12.18
C ALA A 138 -12.32 -4.10 -10.95
N GLY A 139 -12.68 -3.63 -9.75
CA GLY A 139 -12.11 -4.13 -8.50
C GLY A 139 -10.79 -3.47 -8.08
N GLN A 140 -10.34 -2.40 -8.76
CA GLN A 140 -9.20 -1.58 -8.32
C GLN A 140 -9.47 -0.98 -6.93
N LEU A 141 -8.52 -1.16 -6.01
CA LEU A 141 -8.55 -0.57 -4.68
C LEU A 141 -7.51 0.55 -4.57
N LYS A 142 -7.94 1.76 -4.21
CA LYS A 142 -7.04 2.88 -3.88
C LYS A 142 -6.57 2.73 -2.44
N THR A 143 -5.29 2.43 -2.21
CA THR A 143 -4.81 1.98 -0.89
C THR A 143 -4.13 3.10 -0.10
N LEU A 144 -3.15 3.81 -0.68
CA LEU A 144 -2.45 4.93 -0.03
C LEU A 144 -2.30 6.08 -1.02
N LYS A 145 -2.40 7.31 -0.51
CA LYS A 145 -2.21 8.54 -1.28
C LYS A 145 -0.95 9.26 -0.82
N GLY A 146 -0.54 10.29 -1.57
CA GLY A 146 0.56 11.17 -1.20
C GLY A 146 1.92 10.49 -1.25
N ILE A 147 2.07 9.43 -2.05
CA ILE A 147 3.36 8.77 -2.24
C ILE A 147 4.12 9.52 -3.34
N ASN A 148 5.32 9.98 -3.02
CA ASN A 148 6.23 10.61 -3.96
C ASN A 148 6.99 9.56 -4.79
N GLN A 149 7.53 8.54 -4.13
CA GLN A 149 8.36 7.50 -4.72
C GLN A 149 8.06 6.13 -4.13
N TRP A 150 8.20 5.11 -4.98
CA TRP A 150 8.16 3.71 -4.59
C TRP A 150 9.38 3.00 -5.16
N GLN A 151 10.13 2.32 -4.29
CA GLN A 151 11.21 1.44 -4.70
C GLN A 151 11.04 0.06 -4.07
N MET A 152 11.56 -0.95 -4.76
CA MET A 152 11.54 -2.33 -4.30
C MET A 152 12.92 -2.96 -4.50
N TYR A 153 13.43 -3.56 -3.42
CA TYR A 153 14.68 -4.30 -3.43
C TYR A 153 14.42 -5.77 -3.11
N CYS A 154 15.16 -6.64 -3.78
CA CYS A 154 15.01 -8.08 -3.73
C CYS A 154 16.32 -8.68 -3.20
N TYR A 155 16.21 -9.68 -2.33
CA TYR A 155 17.34 -10.35 -1.72
C TYR A 155 17.61 -11.72 -2.36
N TRP A 156 18.73 -11.80 -3.08
CA TRP A 156 19.29 -13.02 -3.70
C TRP A 156 20.70 -13.28 -3.14
N GLY A 157 20.82 -13.34 -1.81
CA GLY A 157 22.11 -13.37 -1.11
C GLY A 157 22.76 -11.98 -0.93
N SER A 158 22.28 -10.97 -1.65
CA SER A 158 22.53 -9.55 -1.40
C SER A 158 21.31 -8.73 -1.82
N TRP A 159 21.19 -7.51 -1.29
CA TRP A 159 20.13 -6.59 -1.70
C TRP A 159 20.46 -5.95 -3.04
N SER A 160 19.56 -6.10 -4.01
CA SER A 160 19.61 -5.40 -5.30
C SER A 160 18.24 -4.88 -5.68
N ASN A 161 18.17 -3.94 -6.62
CA ASN A 161 16.88 -3.47 -7.14
C ASN A 161 16.11 -4.67 -7.74
N CYS A 162 14.81 -4.78 -7.49
CA CYS A 162 14.01 -5.89 -8.03
C CYS A 162 13.87 -5.87 -9.56
N GLN A 163 14.23 -4.78 -10.24
CA GLN A 163 14.33 -4.70 -11.70
C GLN A 163 15.63 -5.34 -12.24
N SER A 164 16.60 -5.63 -11.38
CA SER A 164 17.81 -6.34 -11.77
C SER A 164 17.52 -7.83 -12.01
N SER A 165 18.27 -8.43 -12.94
CA SER A 165 18.26 -9.89 -13.11
C SER A 165 18.78 -10.56 -11.84
N GLY A 166 18.01 -11.49 -11.31
CA GLY A 166 18.32 -12.31 -10.15
C GLY A 166 18.61 -13.75 -10.54
N ASP A 167 18.71 -14.62 -9.53
CA ASP A 167 19.06 -16.02 -9.72
C ASP A 167 18.05 -16.75 -10.61
N VAL A 168 18.51 -17.73 -11.37
CA VAL A 168 17.68 -18.58 -12.23
C VAL A 168 17.33 -19.88 -11.52
N ALA A 169 16.04 -20.21 -11.43
CA ALA A 169 15.55 -21.46 -10.93
C ALA A 169 16.02 -22.61 -11.84
N THR A 170 16.83 -23.51 -11.29
CA THR A 170 17.26 -24.73 -11.97
C THR A 170 16.08 -25.70 -12.08
N ALA A 171 15.74 -26.11 -13.31
CA ALA A 171 14.73 -27.14 -13.52
C ALA A 171 15.20 -28.48 -12.91
N LYS A 172 14.31 -29.17 -12.18
CA LYS A 172 14.57 -30.52 -11.66
C LYS A 172 14.88 -31.48 -12.84
N PRO A 173 15.93 -32.30 -12.77
CA PRO A 173 16.21 -33.31 -13.79
C PRO A 173 15.01 -34.26 -13.98
N PRO A 174 14.73 -34.72 -15.20
CA PRO A 174 13.67 -35.70 -15.44
C PRO A 174 13.96 -37.01 -14.70
N ASP A 175 12.92 -37.67 -14.19
CA ASP A 175 13.05 -38.97 -13.51
C ASP A 175 13.69 -40.01 -14.47
N PRO A 176 14.58 -40.90 -13.98
CA PRO A 176 15.35 -41.84 -14.81
C PRO A 176 14.53 -42.97 -15.50
N GLY A 177 13.21 -42.80 -15.68
CA GLY A 177 12.30 -43.81 -16.26
C GLY A 177 11.63 -43.45 -17.58
N SER A 178 11.73 -42.20 -18.08
CA SER A 178 11.10 -41.80 -19.33
C SER A 178 12.06 -41.90 -20.52
N SER A 179 12.08 -43.05 -21.18
CA SER A 179 12.79 -43.25 -22.45
C SER A 179 12.01 -42.62 -23.61
N GLN A 180 12.16 -41.31 -23.80
CA GLN A 180 11.92 -40.68 -25.10
C GLN A 180 13.17 -39.87 -25.49
N PRO A 181 13.66 -39.98 -26.74
CA PRO A 181 14.75 -39.15 -27.22
C PRO A 181 14.23 -37.73 -27.48
N GLN A 182 14.20 -36.89 -26.45
CA GLN A 182 14.04 -35.45 -26.61
C GLN A 182 15.42 -34.82 -26.76
N GLN A 183 15.61 -34.05 -27.85
CA GLN A 183 16.75 -33.15 -28.00
C GLN A 183 16.90 -32.31 -26.72
N PRO A 184 18.12 -32.07 -26.22
CA PRO A 184 18.32 -31.25 -25.04
C PRO A 184 18.00 -29.79 -25.37
N GLN A 185 16.72 -29.43 -25.33
CA GLN A 185 16.33 -28.04 -25.19
C GLN A 185 16.72 -27.60 -23.78
N PRO A 186 17.51 -26.53 -23.61
CA PRO A 186 17.77 -26.00 -22.29
C PRO A 186 16.42 -25.65 -21.66
N PRO A 187 16.17 -26.04 -20.39
CA PRO A 187 14.94 -25.69 -19.71
C PRO A 187 14.77 -24.17 -19.72
N PRO A 188 13.53 -23.65 -19.84
CA PRO A 188 13.29 -22.21 -19.80
C PRO A 188 13.86 -21.66 -18.50
N GLN A 189 14.82 -20.74 -18.64
CA GLN A 189 15.45 -20.03 -17.54
C GLN A 189 14.41 -19.11 -16.90
N ARG A 190 13.90 -19.50 -15.73
CA ARG A 190 12.96 -18.69 -14.94
C ARG A 190 13.71 -18.06 -13.78
N GLN A 191 13.48 -16.79 -13.52
CA GLN A 191 14.05 -16.14 -12.34
C GLN A 191 13.41 -16.73 -11.08
N ALA A 192 14.24 -17.18 -10.15
CA ALA A 192 13.84 -17.68 -8.85
C ALA A 192 13.27 -16.55 -7.99
N LEU A 193 12.29 -16.89 -7.14
CA LEU A 193 11.79 -15.95 -6.15
C LEU A 193 12.93 -15.46 -5.24
N PRO A 194 13.01 -14.15 -4.96
CA PRO A 194 13.91 -13.65 -3.93
C PRO A 194 13.48 -14.18 -2.56
N SER A 195 14.44 -14.37 -1.66
CA SER A 195 14.14 -14.80 -0.28
C SER A 195 13.66 -13.65 0.63
N GLY A 196 13.77 -12.41 0.15
CA GLY A 196 13.26 -11.24 0.84
C GLY A 196 12.96 -10.09 -0.12
N VAL A 197 11.95 -9.29 0.23
CA VAL A 197 11.58 -8.06 -0.47
C VAL A 197 11.58 -6.91 0.53
N ARG A 198 12.25 -5.82 0.16
CA ARG A 198 12.22 -4.54 0.86
C ARG A 198 11.38 -3.57 0.06
N LEU A 199 10.30 -3.09 0.69
CA LEU A 199 9.47 -2.00 0.23
C LEU A 199 10.01 -0.68 0.77
N VAL A 200 10.20 0.31 -0.10
CA VAL A 200 10.51 1.70 0.30
C VAL A 200 9.45 2.63 -0.30
N LEU A 201 8.74 3.36 0.55
CA LEU A 201 7.75 4.37 0.15
C LEU A 201 8.13 5.72 0.74
N ASP A 202 8.31 6.72 -0.12
CA ASP A 202 8.52 8.11 0.30
C ASP A 202 7.23 8.90 0.15
N PHE A 203 6.85 9.66 1.17
CA PHE A 203 5.59 10.42 1.21
C PHE A 203 5.82 11.93 1.04
N ALA A 204 4.90 12.59 0.31
CA ALA A 204 4.97 14.01 -0.08
C ALA A 204 4.23 14.98 0.87
N GLY A 205 3.88 14.56 2.09
CA GLY A 205 3.34 15.45 3.12
C GLY A 205 1.85 15.74 3.11
N GLU A 206 1.11 15.26 2.11
CA GLU A 206 -0.36 15.19 2.14
C GLU A 206 -0.84 14.07 3.10
N GLY A 207 -0.63 14.26 4.40
CA GLY A 207 -1.08 13.37 5.47
C GLY A 207 -0.01 12.45 6.04
N LEU A 208 0.83 11.83 5.22
CA LEU A 208 2.03 11.10 5.68
C LEU A 208 3.28 11.85 5.24
N ASN A 209 4.32 11.82 6.06
CA ASN A 209 5.61 12.49 5.82
C ASN A 209 6.75 11.51 6.06
N GLY A 210 7.84 11.69 5.31
CA GLY A 210 9.06 10.88 5.46
C GLY A 210 9.04 9.61 4.62
N SER A 211 9.81 8.61 5.05
CA SER A 211 10.00 7.34 4.35
C SER A 211 9.55 6.17 5.22
N LEU A 212 8.90 5.18 4.59
CA LEU A 212 8.62 3.88 5.18
C LEU A 212 9.51 2.84 4.51
N VAL A 213 10.27 2.10 5.31
CA VAL A 213 11.01 0.91 4.87
C VAL A 213 10.40 -0.31 5.54
N ARG A 214 10.06 -1.33 4.75
CA ARG A 214 9.51 -2.59 5.25
C ARG A 214 10.14 -3.79 4.55
N ASP A 215 10.74 -4.67 5.35
CA ASP A 215 11.34 -5.91 4.88
C ASP A 215 10.38 -7.07 5.14
N VAL A 216 10.18 -7.91 4.13
CA VAL A 216 9.31 -9.09 4.15
C VAL A 216 10.12 -10.27 3.65
N ALA A 217 10.27 -11.30 4.48
CA ALA A 217 10.84 -12.56 4.04
C ALA A 217 9.82 -13.30 3.16
N LEU A 218 10.27 -13.82 2.03
CA LEU A 218 9.49 -14.80 1.28
C LEU A 218 9.94 -16.18 1.72
N GLY A 219 8.99 -16.99 2.17
CA GLY A 219 9.27 -18.35 2.60
C GLY A 219 9.83 -19.20 1.46
N PRO A 220 10.55 -20.29 1.79
CA PRO A 220 10.91 -21.32 0.81
C PRO A 220 9.68 -22.05 0.24
#